data_AF-A0A1F6S611-F1
#
_entry.id   AF-A0A1F6S611-F1
#
_cell.length_a   1.000
_cell.length_b   1.000
_cell.length_c   1.000
_cell.angle_alpha   90.00
_cell.angle_beta   90.00
_cell.angle_gamma   90.00
#
_symmetry.space_group_name_H-M   'P 1'
#
loop_
_entity.id
_entity.type
_entity.pdbx_description
1 polymer ?
#
loop_
_entity_poly.entity_id
_entity_poly.type
_entity_poly.pdbx_seq_one_letter_code
_entity_poly.pdbx_strand_id
1 'polypeptide(L)'
;MIIPSIDIMDGKAVQLKQGKQKILEREDIFELAEYFGRFGEIAVIDLDAAMGKGSNLEIIKKLCKMVPCRVGGGIRSVEKAKEILSYGATKIIIGTKASEYFLSLLPKDKVIVAIDANKGKIVNEGWMNETNATPADFVKRFDTLCSGYLYTIVEKEGTMTGTDLDAIKQVRAITNKELVAAGGISSIDEIVELDKINASCQLGMSIYTGKINLSDAYCAILDFKKGNGLIPTIAQDINSKQVLMLAYSNKESIKKSMETGLATYFSRSRNALWTKGDTSGNTQKLITAKYDCDKDALLYTVDQKGVACHTGRYSCFEDKEFNLKSLYNVLMERLKNLPEGSYTAKLFEDEMLLKRKINEEAFEVIHSRTKDELTWEVADLLYFVLTLMVKNDVTIDDLLDQLESRRK
;
A
#
# COMPACT_ATOMS: atom_id res chain seq x y z
N MET A 1 10.94 -5.91 5.55
CA MET A 1 10.47 -5.01 4.47
C MET A 1 11.07 -3.63 4.65
N ILE A 2 11.23 -2.89 3.56
CA ILE A 2 11.62 -1.47 3.61
C ILE A 2 10.34 -0.66 3.40
N ILE A 3 10.05 0.26 4.31
CA ILE A 3 8.81 1.05 4.32
C ILE A 3 9.21 2.53 4.23
N PRO A 4 9.19 3.13 3.04
CA PRO A 4 9.38 4.58 2.90
C PRO A 4 8.28 5.34 3.67
N SER A 5 8.65 6.39 4.38
CA SER A 5 7.68 7.22 5.12
C SER A 5 7.48 8.58 4.47
N ILE A 6 6.23 9.03 4.44
CA ILE A 6 5.82 10.37 4.06
C ILE A 6 5.14 11.01 5.28
N ASP A 7 5.84 11.95 5.91
CA ASP A 7 5.24 12.76 6.97
C ASP A 7 4.58 13.98 6.34
N ILE A 8 3.33 14.26 6.68
CA ILE A 8 2.53 15.33 6.09
C ILE A 8 2.32 16.44 7.11
N MET A 9 2.67 17.68 6.73
CA MET A 9 2.44 18.90 7.51
C MET A 9 2.08 20.04 6.56
N ASP A 10 1.00 20.77 6.87
CA ASP A 10 0.45 21.84 6.04
C ASP A 10 0.19 21.39 4.60
N GLY A 11 -0.28 20.15 4.42
CA GLY A 11 -0.54 19.56 3.11
C GLY A 11 0.70 19.24 2.27
N LYS A 12 1.91 19.26 2.85
CA LYS A 12 3.19 18.98 2.16
C LYS A 12 3.93 17.82 2.80
N ALA A 13 4.75 17.11 2.02
CA ALA A 13 5.66 16.09 2.55
C ALA A 13 6.84 16.80 3.22
N VAL A 14 7.14 16.44 4.46
CA VAL A 14 8.18 17.07 5.26
C VAL A 14 9.10 16.04 5.89
N GLN A 15 10.29 16.48 6.30
CA GLN A 15 11.15 15.70 7.19
C GLN A 15 11.60 16.58 8.36
N LEU A 16 11.38 16.08 9.58
CA LEU A 16 11.74 16.77 10.81
C LEU A 16 12.97 16.11 11.44
N LYS A 17 13.95 16.91 11.85
CA LYS A 17 14.99 16.44 12.77
C LYS A 17 14.41 16.41 14.17
N GLN A 18 14.44 15.23 14.79
CA GLN A 18 13.92 14.97 16.13
C GLN A 18 12.50 15.53 16.36
N GLY A 19 11.63 15.42 15.35
CA GLY A 19 10.22 15.80 15.46
C GLY A 19 9.94 17.30 15.64
N LYS A 20 10.96 18.17 15.55
CA LYS A 20 10.83 19.60 15.84
C LYS A 20 11.30 20.50 14.70
N GLN A 21 12.52 20.28 14.22
CA GLN A 21 13.13 21.16 13.23
C GLN A 21 12.83 20.66 11.81
N LYS A 22 12.06 21.42 11.02
CA LYS A 22 11.84 21.12 9.59
C LYS A 22 13.16 21.24 8.83
N ILE A 23 13.58 20.14 8.18
CA ILE A 23 14.82 20.06 7.39
C ILE A 23 14.50 20.08 5.90
N LEU A 24 13.47 19.36 5.48
CA LEU A 24 13.05 19.27 4.07
C LEU A 24 11.54 19.45 3.95
N GLU A 25 11.13 19.98 2.81
CA GLU A 25 9.74 20.13 2.39
C GLU A 25 9.63 19.83 0.89
N ARG A 26 8.54 19.16 0.52
CA ARG A 26 8.26 18.67 -0.83
C ARG A 26 6.76 18.82 -1.10
N GLU A 27 6.42 19.43 -2.23
CA GLU A 27 5.02 19.63 -2.65
C GLU A 27 4.49 18.44 -3.47
N ASP A 28 5.40 17.63 -4.02
CA ASP A 28 5.17 16.48 -4.90
C ASP A 28 4.74 15.19 -4.15
N ILE A 29 3.81 15.28 -3.18
CA ILE A 29 3.39 14.14 -2.34
C ILE A 29 2.96 12.93 -3.18
N PHE A 30 2.16 13.15 -4.22
CA PHE A 30 1.59 12.06 -5.02
C PHE A 30 2.62 11.38 -5.92
N GLU A 31 3.55 12.14 -6.50
CA GLU A 31 4.67 11.58 -7.28
C GLU A 31 5.61 10.79 -6.38
N LEU A 32 5.86 11.31 -5.18
CA LEU A 32 6.66 10.61 -4.17
C LEU A 32 6.00 9.30 -3.74
N ALA A 33 4.70 9.31 -3.49
CA ALA A 33 3.94 8.12 -3.15
C ALA A 33 3.95 7.09 -4.29
N GLU A 34 3.79 7.53 -5.54
CA GLU A 34 3.90 6.66 -6.71
C GLU A 34 5.29 6.01 -6.81
N TYR A 35 6.36 6.76 -6.59
CA TYR A 35 7.72 6.23 -6.58
C TYR A 35 7.93 5.23 -5.42
N PHE A 36 7.55 5.62 -4.19
CA PHE A 36 7.72 4.78 -3.01
C PHE A 36 6.85 3.51 -3.04
N GLY A 37 5.64 3.59 -3.60
CA GLY A 37 4.73 2.44 -3.76
C GLY A 37 5.31 1.31 -4.62
N ARG A 38 6.27 1.61 -5.50
CA ARG A 38 7.00 0.60 -6.29
C ARG A 38 7.75 -0.40 -5.39
N PHE A 39 8.14 0.03 -4.19
CA PHE A 39 8.88 -0.79 -3.22
C PHE A 39 7.98 -1.58 -2.25
N GLY A 40 6.66 -1.35 -2.31
CA GLY A 40 5.69 -2.00 -1.44
C GLY A 40 4.76 -0.98 -0.78
N GLU A 41 4.48 -1.23 0.49
CA GLU A 41 3.64 -0.35 1.32
C GLU A 41 4.44 0.85 1.83
N ILE A 42 3.78 2.00 1.93
CA ILE A 42 4.36 3.24 2.48
C ILE A 42 3.76 3.57 3.85
N ALA A 43 4.53 4.26 4.69
CA ALA A 43 4.01 4.86 5.92
C ALA A 43 3.60 6.30 5.67
N VAL A 44 2.39 6.68 6.03
CA VAL A 44 1.87 8.05 5.92
C VAL A 44 1.56 8.58 7.32
N ILE A 45 2.23 9.64 7.75
CA ILE A 45 2.09 10.19 9.10
C ILE A 45 1.48 11.60 9.03
N ASP A 46 0.26 11.76 9.56
CA ASP A 46 -0.38 13.08 9.68
C ASP A 46 0.17 13.85 10.88
N LEU A 47 1.16 14.71 10.64
CA LEU A 47 1.79 15.49 11.70
C LEU A 47 0.85 16.58 12.22
N ASP A 48 -0.01 17.17 11.37
CA ASP A 48 -0.95 18.20 11.81
C ASP A 48 -1.98 17.62 12.77
N ALA A 49 -2.50 16.43 12.47
CA ALA A 49 -3.39 15.72 13.39
C ALA A 49 -2.65 15.25 14.65
N ALA A 50 -1.41 14.77 14.53
CA ALA A 50 -0.59 14.39 15.67
C ALA A 50 -0.36 15.58 16.63
N MET A 51 -0.10 16.76 16.09
CA MET A 51 0.13 18.00 16.84
C MET A 51 -1.15 18.71 17.28
N GLY A 52 -2.33 18.25 16.84
CA GLY A 52 -3.62 18.85 17.17
C GLY A 52 -3.87 20.20 16.50
N LYS A 53 -3.19 20.47 15.37
CA LYS A 53 -3.26 21.75 14.64
C LYS A 53 -4.12 21.69 13.39
N GLY A 54 -4.47 20.49 12.92
CA GLY A 54 -5.20 20.30 11.68
C GLY A 54 -5.39 18.83 11.36
N SER A 55 -5.62 18.53 10.09
CA SER A 55 -5.83 17.17 9.59
C SER A 55 -5.62 17.14 8.08
N ASN A 56 -4.91 16.14 7.58
CA ASN A 56 -4.59 15.93 6.17
C ASN A 56 -5.42 14.79 5.54
N LEU A 57 -6.60 14.51 6.08
CA LEU A 57 -7.44 13.37 5.66
C LEU A 57 -7.68 13.26 4.16
N GLU A 58 -7.97 14.36 3.48
CA GLU A 58 -8.26 14.31 2.03
C GLU A 58 -7.03 13.87 1.22
N ILE A 59 -5.83 14.24 1.66
CA ILE A 59 -4.57 13.78 1.04
C ILE A 59 -4.38 12.30 1.36
N ILE A 60 -4.57 11.89 2.62
CA ILE A 60 -4.46 10.49 3.06
C ILE A 60 -5.42 9.60 2.28
N LYS A 61 -6.67 10.02 2.10
CA LYS A 61 -7.68 9.31 1.32
C LYS A 61 -7.21 9.08 -0.12
N LYS A 62 -6.65 10.11 -0.76
CA LYS A 62 -6.09 9.99 -2.12
C LYS A 62 -4.87 9.06 -2.16
N LEU A 63 -4.00 9.13 -1.16
CA LEU A 63 -2.81 8.28 -1.06
C LEU A 63 -3.17 6.80 -0.90
N CYS A 64 -4.10 6.46 0.00
CA CYS A 64 -4.55 5.08 0.21
C CYS A 64 -5.16 4.46 -1.06
N LYS A 65 -5.81 5.26 -1.91
CA LYS A 65 -6.31 4.81 -3.23
C LYS A 65 -5.21 4.57 -4.26
N MET A 66 -4.08 5.26 -4.14
CA MET A 66 -2.98 5.17 -5.09
C MET A 66 -2.04 4.01 -4.79
N VAL A 67 -1.70 3.84 -3.52
CA VAL A 67 -0.68 2.88 -3.06
C VAL A 67 -1.06 2.30 -1.69
N PRO A 68 -0.62 1.07 -1.37
CA PRO A 68 -0.84 0.52 -0.04
C PRO A 68 -0.21 1.41 1.04
N CYS A 69 -1.02 1.87 1.98
CA CYS A 69 -0.61 2.81 3.03
C CYS A 69 -0.90 2.26 4.42
N ARG A 70 0.11 2.28 5.29
CA ARG A 70 -0.09 2.28 6.74
C ARG A 70 -0.13 3.72 7.25
N VAL A 71 -1.16 4.08 8.00
CA VAL A 71 -1.43 5.48 8.35
C VAL A 71 -1.28 5.71 9.86
N GLY A 72 -0.49 6.72 10.24
CA GLY A 72 -0.33 7.17 11.61
C GLY A 72 -0.60 8.66 11.78
N GLY A 73 -0.56 9.14 13.02
CA GLY A 73 -0.72 10.56 13.34
C GLY A 73 -2.16 10.93 13.74
N GLY A 74 -2.33 11.38 14.98
CA GLY A 74 -3.59 11.98 15.45
C GLY A 74 -4.82 11.05 15.54
N ILE A 75 -4.67 9.74 15.39
CA ILE A 75 -5.77 8.76 15.52
C ILE A 75 -6.14 8.61 17.01
N ARG A 76 -7.12 9.42 17.45
CA ARG A 76 -7.52 9.51 18.87
C ARG A 76 -8.92 8.96 19.19
N SER A 77 -9.66 8.52 18.17
CA SER A 77 -11.00 7.94 18.33
C SER A 77 -11.18 6.71 17.43
N VAL A 78 -12.13 5.85 17.79
CA VAL A 78 -12.45 4.64 17.02
C VAL A 78 -13.08 5.01 15.68
N GLU A 79 -13.85 6.09 15.64
CA GLU A 79 -14.50 6.62 14.45
C GLU A 79 -13.44 7.04 13.42
N LYS A 80 -12.41 7.79 13.86
CA LYS A 80 -11.30 8.22 13.00
C LYS A 80 -10.50 7.03 12.47
N ALA A 81 -10.24 6.04 13.32
CA ALA A 81 -9.55 4.81 12.92
C ALA A 81 -10.33 4.06 11.84
N LYS A 82 -11.65 3.89 12.02
CA LYS A 82 -12.54 3.26 11.04
C LYS A 82 -12.64 4.06 9.75
N GLU A 83 -12.71 5.39 9.84
CA GLU A 83 -12.72 6.29 8.70
C GLU A 83 -11.46 6.10 7.83
N ILE A 84 -10.27 6.11 8.44
CA ILE A 84 -9.00 5.91 7.73
C ILE A 84 -8.94 4.51 7.09
N LEU A 85 -9.34 3.46 7.81
CA LEU A 85 -9.42 2.11 7.25
C LEU A 85 -10.39 2.04 6.05
N SER A 86 -11.49 2.79 6.12
CA SER A 86 -12.49 2.85 5.04
C SER A 86 -12.01 3.57 3.79
N TYR A 87 -10.84 4.23 3.83
CA TYR A 87 -10.17 4.81 2.67
C TYR A 87 -9.21 3.84 1.97
N GLY A 88 -9.11 2.58 2.44
CA GLY A 88 -8.19 1.57 1.91
C GLY A 88 -6.85 1.49 2.64
N ALA A 89 -6.71 2.14 3.81
CA ALA A 89 -5.50 1.97 4.63
C ALA A 89 -5.33 0.50 5.03
N THR A 90 -4.18 -0.07 4.74
CA THR A 90 -3.86 -1.47 5.04
C THR A 90 -3.68 -1.69 6.54
N LYS A 91 -3.13 -0.69 7.25
CA LYS A 91 -2.94 -0.66 8.69
C LYS A 91 -3.04 0.75 9.25
N ILE A 92 -3.33 0.86 10.54
CA ILE A 92 -3.30 2.09 11.32
C ILE A 92 -2.26 2.00 12.44
N ILE A 93 -1.52 3.09 12.66
CA ILE A 93 -0.47 3.20 13.67
C ILE A 93 -1.00 3.99 14.85
N ILE A 94 -1.12 3.33 16.01
CA ILE A 94 -1.63 3.91 17.25
C ILE A 94 -0.48 4.13 18.23
N GLY A 95 -0.18 5.40 18.51
CA GLY A 95 0.81 5.81 19.51
C GLY A 95 0.18 6.16 20.85
N THR A 96 0.20 7.44 21.22
CA THR A 96 -0.20 7.97 22.55
C THR A 96 -1.58 7.57 23.06
N LYS A 97 -2.51 7.13 22.20
CA LYS A 97 -3.85 6.65 22.60
C LYS A 97 -3.95 5.14 22.76
N ALA A 98 -2.85 4.41 22.60
CA ALA A 98 -2.81 2.97 22.82
C ALA A 98 -3.18 2.64 24.28
N SER A 99 -4.31 1.95 24.44
CA SER A 99 -4.80 1.39 25.69
C SER A 99 -5.56 0.10 25.37
N GLU A 100 -5.67 -0.82 26.33
CA GLU A 100 -6.34 -2.10 26.08
C GLU A 100 -7.78 -1.91 25.61
N TYR A 101 -8.52 -1.01 26.26
CA TYR A 101 -9.88 -0.66 25.85
C TYR A 101 -9.92 -0.12 24.42
N PHE A 102 -9.12 0.90 24.11
CA PHE A 102 -9.13 1.52 22.78
C PHE A 102 -8.78 0.51 21.68
N LEU A 103 -7.71 -0.27 21.86
CA LEU A 103 -7.26 -1.24 20.87
C LEU A 103 -8.24 -2.42 20.72
N SER A 104 -8.94 -2.81 21.79
CA SER A 104 -9.97 -3.88 21.74
C SER A 104 -11.18 -3.54 20.85
N LEU A 105 -11.38 -2.26 20.54
CA LEU A 105 -12.45 -1.78 19.67
C LEU A 105 -12.05 -1.71 18.20
N LEU A 106 -10.80 -2.07 17.87
CA LEU A 106 -10.22 -1.98 16.53
C LEU A 106 -9.90 -3.39 15.97
N PRO A 107 -9.90 -3.56 14.64
CA PRO A 107 -9.49 -4.81 14.01
C PRO A 107 -7.99 -5.05 14.24
N LYS A 108 -7.66 -5.98 15.16
CA LYS A 108 -6.28 -6.20 15.64
C LYS A 108 -5.27 -6.50 14.53
N ASP A 109 -5.69 -7.15 13.44
CA ASP A 109 -4.86 -7.48 12.28
C ASP A 109 -4.41 -6.22 11.50
N LYS A 110 -5.18 -5.14 11.62
CA LYS A 110 -4.92 -3.83 10.98
C LYS A 110 -4.22 -2.83 11.91
N VAL A 111 -3.90 -3.20 13.15
CA VAL A 111 -3.35 -2.26 14.15
C VAL A 111 -1.86 -2.48 14.36
N ILE A 112 -1.08 -1.41 14.24
CA ILE A 112 0.32 -1.32 14.68
C ILE A 112 0.37 -0.43 15.92
N VAL A 113 1.05 -0.87 16.98
CA VAL A 113 1.30 -0.03 18.16
C VAL A 113 2.65 0.66 17.99
N ALA A 114 2.67 1.99 18.08
CA ALA A 114 3.93 2.74 18.11
C ALA A 114 4.55 2.70 19.51
N ILE A 115 5.84 2.37 19.55
CA ILE A 115 6.70 2.32 20.73
C ILE A 115 7.81 3.33 20.49
N ASP A 116 7.61 4.55 20.97
CA ASP A 116 8.61 5.60 20.93
C ASP A 116 9.46 5.50 22.20
N ALA A 117 10.77 5.27 22.06
CA ALA A 117 11.68 5.13 23.19
C ALA A 117 12.88 6.07 23.11
N ASN A 118 13.23 6.65 24.26
CA ASN A 118 14.45 7.42 24.48
C ASN A 118 15.32 6.68 25.50
N LYS A 119 16.54 6.25 25.12
CA LYS A 119 17.46 5.51 26.00
C LYS A 119 16.78 4.31 26.69
N GLY A 120 15.95 3.59 25.93
CA GLY A 120 15.23 2.39 26.39
C GLY A 120 13.98 2.65 27.24
N LYS A 121 13.59 3.90 27.47
CA LYS A 121 12.36 4.27 28.19
C LYS A 121 11.30 4.79 27.24
N ILE A 122 10.05 4.42 27.47
CA ILE A 122 8.92 4.91 26.65
C ILE A 122 8.74 6.41 26.87
N VAL A 123 8.58 7.13 25.76
CA VAL A 123 8.22 8.55 25.75
C VAL A 123 6.82 8.75 25.18
N ASN A 124 6.05 9.63 25.78
CA ASN A 124 4.70 10.00 25.35
C ASN A 124 4.61 11.48 24.97
N GLU A 125 3.42 11.91 24.52
CA GLU A 125 3.11 13.31 24.17
C GLU A 125 4.07 13.93 23.15
N GLY A 126 4.39 13.22 22.07
CA GLY A 126 5.33 13.73 21.06
C GLY A 126 6.75 13.87 21.62
N TRP A 127 7.17 12.88 22.41
CA TRP A 127 8.52 12.73 22.97
C TRP A 127 8.88 13.71 24.09
N MET A 128 7.88 14.28 24.76
CA MET A 128 8.09 15.26 25.82
C MET A 128 8.15 14.63 27.22
N ASN A 129 7.44 13.51 27.45
CA ASN A 129 7.32 12.91 28.77
C ASN A 129 7.93 11.50 28.80
N GLU A 130 9.08 11.34 29.46
CA GLU A 130 9.65 10.03 29.79
C GLU A 130 8.79 9.32 30.84
N THR A 131 8.57 8.03 30.65
CA THR A 131 7.89 7.16 31.61
C THR A 131 8.87 6.13 32.18
N ASN A 132 8.45 5.43 33.24
CA ASN A 132 9.20 4.27 33.75
C ASN A 132 8.93 2.99 32.95
N ALA A 133 8.06 3.03 31.94
CA ALA A 133 7.76 1.87 31.11
C ALA A 133 8.88 1.62 30.08
N THR A 134 9.04 0.37 29.70
CA THR A 134 10.00 -0.10 28.70
C THR A 134 9.27 -0.63 27.45
N PRO A 135 9.98 -0.80 26.32
CA PRO A 135 9.44 -1.51 25.16
C PRO A 135 8.88 -2.89 25.50
N ALA A 136 9.50 -3.62 26.43
CA ALA A 136 9.04 -4.93 26.85
C ALA A 136 7.69 -4.89 27.56
N ASP A 137 7.44 -3.86 28.37
CA ASP A 137 6.15 -3.66 29.02
C ASP A 137 5.03 -3.41 27.99
N PHE A 138 5.32 -2.63 26.95
CA PHE A 138 4.37 -2.33 25.87
C PHE A 138 4.07 -3.56 25.02
N VAL A 139 5.10 -4.33 24.67
CA VAL A 139 4.93 -5.61 23.96
C VAL A 139 4.03 -6.51 24.78
N LYS A 140 4.39 -6.82 26.03
CA LYS A 140 3.60 -7.68 26.92
C LYS A 140 2.15 -7.22 27.06
N ARG A 141 1.94 -5.91 27.19
CA ARG A 141 0.60 -5.33 27.39
C ARG A 141 -0.29 -5.44 26.16
N PHE A 142 0.25 -5.27 24.96
CA PHE A 142 -0.55 -5.15 23.74
C PHE A 142 -0.44 -6.33 22.76
N ASP A 143 0.32 -7.39 23.12
CA ASP A 143 0.58 -8.54 22.23
C ASP A 143 -0.66 -9.38 21.86
N THR A 144 -1.84 -9.12 22.41
CA THR A 144 -3.09 -9.76 21.93
C THR A 144 -3.98 -8.84 21.11
N LEU A 145 -3.61 -7.55 21.01
CA LEU A 145 -4.47 -6.46 20.54
C LEU A 145 -3.97 -5.76 19.26
N CYS A 146 -2.83 -6.16 18.71
CA CYS A 146 -2.25 -5.59 17.49
C CYS A 146 -1.71 -6.67 16.54
N SER A 147 -1.27 -6.28 15.34
CA SER A 147 -0.56 -7.15 14.40
C SER A 147 0.95 -6.91 14.38
N GLY A 148 1.41 -5.83 15.01
CA GLY A 148 2.82 -5.50 15.09
C GLY A 148 3.12 -4.23 15.86
N TYR A 149 4.40 -3.85 15.82
CA TYR A 149 4.96 -2.72 16.53
C TYR A 149 5.82 -1.87 15.61
N LEU A 150 5.67 -0.55 15.71
CA LEU A 150 6.61 0.43 15.16
C LEU A 150 7.50 0.90 16.31
N TYR A 151 8.74 0.46 16.35
CA TYR A 151 9.69 0.81 17.39
C TYR A 151 10.62 1.93 16.91
N THR A 152 10.47 3.12 17.49
CA THR A 152 11.22 4.32 17.13
C THR A 152 12.23 4.66 18.24
N ILE A 153 13.51 4.72 17.90
CA ILE A 153 14.57 5.22 18.79
C ILE A 153 14.68 6.74 18.60
N VAL A 154 13.97 7.50 19.44
CA VAL A 154 13.67 8.91 19.18
C VAL A 154 14.91 9.82 19.24
N GLU A 155 15.88 9.49 20.08
CA GLU A 155 17.13 10.25 20.22
C GLU A 155 18.00 10.16 18.96
N LYS A 156 17.79 9.13 18.13
CA LYS A 156 18.47 8.91 16.85
C LYS A 156 17.70 9.48 15.66
N GLU A 157 16.42 9.81 15.82
CA GLU A 157 15.51 10.20 14.74
C GLU A 157 15.99 11.48 14.02
N GLY A 158 16.08 11.41 12.68
CA GLY A 158 16.62 12.49 11.84
C GLY A 158 18.08 12.88 12.10
N THR A 159 18.85 12.14 12.91
CA THR A 159 20.26 12.48 13.21
C THR A 159 21.24 12.00 12.15
N MET A 160 20.86 10.99 11.36
CA MET A 160 21.70 10.37 10.33
C MET A 160 22.98 9.71 10.87
N THR A 161 23.00 9.33 12.15
CA THR A 161 24.18 8.77 12.86
C THR A 161 24.15 7.24 13.05
N GLY A 162 23.15 6.56 12.50
CA GLY A 162 22.95 5.12 12.68
C GLY A 162 21.98 4.79 13.82
N THR A 163 21.33 3.65 13.71
CA THR A 163 20.35 3.12 14.66
C THR A 163 21.01 2.28 15.75
N ASP A 164 20.25 1.86 16.77
CA ASP A 164 20.70 0.91 17.78
C ASP A 164 20.17 -0.49 17.45
N LEU A 165 20.97 -1.27 16.72
CA LEU A 165 20.62 -2.63 16.32
C LEU A 165 20.43 -3.56 17.52
N ASP A 166 21.15 -3.36 18.61
CA ASP A 166 21.07 -4.23 19.78
C ASP A 166 19.77 -3.99 20.55
N ALA A 167 19.36 -2.72 20.70
CA ALA A 167 18.04 -2.38 21.25
C ALA A 167 16.91 -3.01 20.41
N ILE A 168 17.00 -2.95 19.08
CA ILE A 168 16.00 -3.54 18.18
C ILE A 168 15.98 -5.08 18.31
N LYS A 169 17.15 -5.72 18.38
CA LYS A 169 17.26 -7.18 18.64
C LYS A 169 16.62 -7.60 19.95
N GLN A 170 16.75 -6.78 21.00
CA GLN A 170 16.09 -7.05 22.29
C GLN A 170 14.56 -7.04 22.16
N VAL A 171 13.99 -6.08 21.41
CA VAL A 171 12.53 -6.06 21.13
C VAL A 171 12.12 -7.25 20.25
N ARG A 172 12.94 -7.61 19.25
CA ARG A 172 12.68 -8.77 18.39
C ARG A 172 12.69 -10.09 19.17
N ALA A 173 13.48 -10.21 20.22
CA ALA A 173 13.55 -11.42 21.04
C ALA A 173 12.26 -11.69 21.84
N ILE A 174 11.39 -10.68 22.04
CA ILE A 174 10.22 -10.78 22.92
C ILE A 174 8.86 -10.79 22.21
N THR A 175 8.83 -10.62 20.88
CA THR A 175 7.59 -10.75 20.09
C THR A 175 7.86 -11.46 18.78
N ASN A 176 6.88 -12.23 18.29
CA ASN A 176 6.90 -12.85 16.96
C ASN A 176 6.15 -12.06 15.89
N LYS A 177 5.49 -10.98 16.28
CA LYS A 177 4.73 -10.13 15.39
C LYS A 177 5.62 -9.32 14.48
N GLU A 178 4.97 -8.59 13.56
CA GLU A 178 5.68 -7.62 12.73
C GLU A 178 6.38 -6.60 13.63
N LEU A 179 7.68 -6.44 13.43
CA LEU A 179 8.49 -5.40 14.07
C LEU A 179 9.03 -4.49 12.97
N VAL A 180 8.78 -3.18 13.12
CA VAL A 180 9.27 -2.15 12.21
C VAL A 180 10.17 -1.23 13.01
N ALA A 181 11.44 -1.18 12.67
CA ALA A 181 12.40 -0.26 13.27
C ALA A 181 12.35 1.10 12.59
N ALA A 182 12.38 2.16 13.38
CA ALA A 182 12.55 3.55 12.99
C ALA A 182 13.57 4.23 13.94
N GLY A 183 14.03 5.43 13.61
CA GLY A 183 15.07 6.11 14.39
C GLY A 183 16.48 5.87 13.86
N GLY A 184 16.94 6.79 13.01
CA GLY A 184 18.38 6.95 12.70
C GLY A 184 19.01 5.94 11.74
N ILE A 185 18.23 5.03 11.13
CA ILE A 185 18.71 4.08 10.12
C ILE A 185 19.31 4.86 8.94
N SER A 186 20.60 4.62 8.66
CA SER A 186 21.38 5.50 7.80
C SER A 186 22.35 4.80 6.84
N SER A 187 22.32 3.46 6.80
CA SER A 187 23.12 2.64 5.88
C SER A 187 22.34 1.42 5.39
N ILE A 188 22.76 0.85 4.25
CA ILE A 188 22.19 -0.39 3.70
C ILE A 188 22.58 -1.59 4.57
N ASP A 189 23.77 -1.60 5.18
CA ASP A 189 24.20 -2.68 6.06
C ASP A 189 23.28 -2.82 7.28
N GLU A 190 22.86 -1.71 7.89
CA GLU A 190 21.85 -1.73 8.96
C GLU A 190 20.53 -2.35 8.49
N ILE A 191 20.08 -2.03 7.27
CA ILE A 191 18.85 -2.60 6.69
C ILE A 191 18.99 -4.12 6.52
N VAL A 192 20.14 -4.58 6.04
CA VAL A 192 20.43 -6.01 5.89
C VAL A 192 20.49 -6.71 7.25
N GLU A 193 21.06 -6.09 8.28
CA GLU A 193 21.08 -6.64 9.64
C GLU A 193 19.67 -6.73 10.26
N LEU A 194 18.82 -5.72 10.04
CA LEU A 194 17.41 -5.76 10.45
C LEU A 194 16.64 -6.87 9.74
N ASP A 195 16.88 -7.03 8.45
CA ASP A 195 16.24 -8.04 7.63
C ASP A 195 16.59 -9.48 8.08
N LYS A 196 17.85 -9.71 8.49
CA LYS A 196 18.31 -11.01 9.06
C LYS A 196 17.58 -11.41 10.33
N ILE A 197 17.12 -10.45 11.12
CA ILE A 197 16.35 -10.71 12.36
C ILE A 197 14.84 -10.65 12.12
N ASN A 198 14.40 -10.63 10.85
CA ASN A 198 13.00 -10.49 10.44
C ASN A 198 12.33 -9.23 11.01
N ALA A 199 13.08 -8.12 11.03
CA ALA A 199 12.58 -6.79 11.31
C ALA A 199 12.51 -5.98 10.00
N SER A 200 11.40 -5.27 9.81
CA SER A 200 11.26 -4.26 8.77
C SER A 200 11.90 -2.94 9.23
N CYS A 201 12.16 -2.04 8.29
CA CYS A 201 12.61 -0.68 8.59
C CYS A 201 11.65 0.35 7.97
N GLN A 202 11.37 1.42 8.72
CA GLN A 202 10.70 2.60 8.21
C GLN A 202 11.75 3.69 7.96
N LEU A 203 11.80 4.23 6.74
CA LEU A 203 12.83 5.16 6.30
C LEU A 203 12.23 6.51 5.90
N GLY A 204 12.64 7.58 6.58
CA GLY A 204 12.35 8.97 6.23
C GLY A 204 13.61 9.70 5.79
N MET A 205 14.22 10.50 6.67
CA MET A 205 15.32 11.42 6.36
C MET A 205 16.44 10.84 5.48
N SER A 206 16.80 9.56 5.67
CA SER A 206 17.89 8.91 4.94
C SER A 206 17.65 8.71 3.45
N ILE A 207 16.39 8.49 3.04
CA ILE A 207 16.05 8.37 1.61
C ILE A 207 15.85 9.75 0.97
N TYR A 208 15.32 10.73 1.71
CA TYR A 208 15.12 12.09 1.19
C TYR A 208 16.44 12.85 0.99
N THR A 209 17.43 12.62 1.85
CA THR A 209 18.77 13.21 1.74
C THR A 209 19.67 12.47 0.75
N GLY A 210 19.21 11.35 0.17
CA GLY A 210 19.98 10.52 -0.75
C GLY A 210 21.08 9.69 -0.08
N LYS A 211 21.17 9.66 1.26
CA LYS A 211 22.16 8.82 1.97
C LYS A 211 21.91 7.33 1.72
N ILE A 212 20.65 6.93 1.62
CA ILE A 212 20.23 5.59 1.20
C ILE A 212 19.51 5.70 -0.13
N ASN A 213 20.06 5.07 -1.17
CA ASN A 213 19.33 4.83 -2.40
C ASN A 213 18.37 3.65 -2.18
N LEU A 214 17.08 3.89 -2.42
CA LEU A 214 16.02 2.92 -2.09
C LEU A 214 16.07 1.67 -2.99
N SER A 215 16.45 1.82 -4.26
CA SER A 215 16.65 0.71 -5.20
C SER A 215 17.83 -0.17 -4.83
N ASP A 216 18.92 0.43 -4.35
CA ASP A 216 20.06 -0.32 -3.80
C ASP A 216 19.67 -1.08 -2.54
N ALA A 217 18.98 -0.43 -1.60
CA ALA A 217 18.54 -1.06 -0.36
C ALA A 217 17.56 -2.21 -0.63
N TYR A 218 16.60 -2.03 -1.54
CA TYR A 218 15.66 -3.09 -1.94
C TYR A 218 16.39 -4.28 -2.58
N CYS A 219 17.36 -4.03 -3.46
CA CYS A 219 18.15 -5.12 -4.05
C CYS A 219 19.07 -5.81 -3.01
N ALA A 220 19.49 -5.12 -1.96
CA ALA A 220 20.40 -5.68 -0.96
C ALA A 220 19.76 -6.78 -0.09
N ILE A 221 18.43 -6.75 0.07
CA ILE A 221 17.68 -7.74 0.87
C ILE A 221 17.18 -8.95 0.05
N LEU A 222 17.33 -8.96 -1.27
CA LEU A 222 16.90 -10.06 -2.14
C LEU A 222 17.98 -11.14 -2.26
N ASP A 223 17.56 -12.41 -2.35
CA ASP A 223 18.46 -13.55 -2.50
C ASP A 223 18.74 -13.87 -3.98
N PHE A 224 19.63 -13.10 -4.57
CA PHE A 224 20.15 -13.40 -5.91
C PHE A 224 21.07 -14.64 -5.95
N LYS A 225 21.57 -15.12 -4.80
CA LYS A 225 22.57 -16.21 -4.80
C LYS A 225 21.94 -17.52 -5.22
N LYS A 226 20.72 -17.82 -4.76
CA LYS A 226 19.99 -19.04 -5.13
C LYS A 226 19.74 -19.16 -6.63
N GLY A 227 19.55 -18.04 -7.33
CA GLY A 227 19.31 -18.00 -8.77
C GLY A 227 20.52 -17.58 -9.62
N ASN A 228 21.75 -17.68 -9.11
CA ASN A 228 22.99 -17.32 -9.82
C ASN A 228 22.99 -15.89 -10.37
N GLY A 229 22.56 -14.92 -9.57
CA GLY A 229 22.49 -13.51 -9.95
C GLY A 229 21.15 -13.08 -10.57
N LEU A 230 20.22 -14.03 -10.76
CA LEU A 230 18.89 -13.78 -11.29
C LEU A 230 17.81 -14.22 -10.31
N ILE A 231 16.65 -13.57 -10.35
CA ILE A 231 15.46 -14.00 -9.62
C ILE A 231 14.27 -14.07 -10.58
N PRO A 232 13.42 -15.12 -10.51
CA PRO A 232 12.15 -15.13 -11.23
C PRO A 232 11.30 -13.92 -10.85
N THR A 233 10.66 -13.33 -11.84
CA THR A 233 9.77 -12.17 -11.68
C THR A 233 8.47 -12.45 -12.40
N ILE A 234 7.39 -12.55 -11.62
CA ILE A 234 6.04 -12.76 -12.10
C ILE A 234 5.41 -11.38 -12.27
N ALA A 235 4.87 -11.10 -13.46
CA ALA A 235 4.07 -9.91 -13.70
C ALA A 235 2.58 -10.25 -13.56
N GLN A 236 1.85 -9.48 -12.77
CA GLN A 236 0.41 -9.63 -12.52
C GLN A 236 -0.29 -8.30 -12.80
N ASP A 237 -1.44 -8.36 -13.46
CA ASP A 237 -2.23 -7.16 -13.75
C ASP A 237 -2.90 -6.62 -12.48
N ILE A 238 -2.85 -5.30 -12.28
CA ILE A 238 -3.43 -4.62 -11.11
C ILE A 238 -4.95 -4.76 -11.05
N ASN A 239 -5.64 -4.82 -12.19
CA ASN A 239 -7.10 -4.77 -12.26
C ASN A 239 -7.73 -6.15 -12.12
N SER A 240 -7.28 -7.10 -12.96
CA SER A 240 -7.79 -8.46 -13.03
C SER A 240 -7.16 -9.41 -12.02
N LYS A 241 -5.98 -9.05 -11.46
CA LYS A 241 -5.12 -9.96 -10.68
C LYS A 241 -4.65 -11.19 -11.47
N GLN A 242 -4.83 -11.19 -12.78
CA GLN A 242 -4.39 -12.27 -13.64
C GLN A 242 -2.85 -12.24 -13.77
N VAL A 243 -2.22 -13.42 -13.71
CA VAL A 243 -0.79 -13.53 -13.98
C VAL A 243 -0.58 -13.35 -15.49
N LEU A 244 0.26 -12.39 -15.85
CA LEU A 244 0.52 -12.00 -17.23
C LEU A 244 1.70 -12.75 -17.84
N MET A 245 2.79 -12.89 -17.09
CA MET A 245 4.00 -13.54 -17.57
C MET A 245 4.97 -13.86 -16.43
N LEU A 246 5.89 -14.78 -16.70
CA LEU A 246 7.11 -14.98 -15.91
C LEU A 246 8.31 -14.51 -16.73
N ALA A 247 9.19 -13.75 -16.09
CA ALA A 247 10.49 -13.34 -16.59
C ALA A 247 11.55 -13.56 -15.51
N TYR A 248 12.78 -13.12 -15.78
CA TYR A 248 13.85 -13.08 -14.80
C TYR A 248 14.34 -11.65 -14.65
N SER A 249 14.79 -11.30 -13.45
CA SER A 249 15.36 -10.00 -13.15
C SER A 249 16.76 -10.16 -12.55
N ASN A 250 17.64 -9.21 -12.86
CA ASN A 250 18.89 -8.99 -12.14
C ASN A 250 18.79 -7.66 -11.37
N LYS A 251 19.85 -7.29 -10.65
CA LYS A 251 19.88 -6.04 -9.88
C LYS A 251 19.62 -4.82 -10.76
N GLU A 252 20.22 -4.79 -11.95
CA GLU A 252 20.13 -3.68 -12.90
C GLU A 252 18.70 -3.52 -13.47
N SER A 253 18.01 -4.63 -13.78
CA SER A 253 16.65 -4.59 -14.29
C SER A 253 15.66 -4.12 -13.23
N ILE A 254 15.86 -4.51 -11.97
CA ILE A 254 15.04 -4.05 -10.84
C ILE A 254 15.25 -2.55 -10.62
N LYS A 255 16.50 -2.09 -10.53
CA LYS A 255 16.81 -0.66 -10.38
C LYS A 255 16.17 0.18 -11.48
N LYS A 256 16.36 -0.22 -12.75
CA LYS A 256 15.74 0.47 -13.89
C LYS A 256 14.21 0.48 -13.80
N SER A 257 13.60 -0.62 -13.35
CA SER A 257 12.14 -0.69 -13.16
C SER A 257 11.66 0.27 -12.06
N MET A 258 12.36 0.32 -10.93
CA MET A 258 12.04 1.19 -9.81
C MET A 258 12.20 2.67 -10.16
N GLU A 259 13.24 3.03 -10.92
CA GLU A 259 13.52 4.40 -11.35
C GLU A 259 12.51 4.87 -12.40
N THR A 260 12.32 4.09 -13.47
CA THR A 260 11.50 4.51 -14.63
C THR A 260 10.01 4.30 -14.41
N GLY A 261 9.60 3.44 -13.47
CA GLY A 261 8.21 3.01 -13.32
C GLY A 261 7.72 2.12 -14.47
N LEU A 262 8.63 1.59 -15.30
CA LEU A 262 8.33 0.66 -16.39
C LEU A 262 9.00 -0.69 -16.12
N ALA A 263 8.22 -1.76 -16.18
CA ALA A 263 8.73 -3.09 -15.89
C ALA A 263 9.85 -3.47 -16.88
N THR A 264 11.05 -3.65 -16.32
CA THR A 264 12.26 -4.04 -17.02
C THR A 264 12.73 -5.37 -16.48
N TYR A 265 13.00 -6.29 -17.40
CA TYR A 265 13.44 -7.65 -17.12
C TYR A 265 14.84 -7.89 -17.67
N PHE A 266 15.46 -8.98 -17.25
CA PHE A 266 16.68 -9.50 -17.82
C PHE A 266 16.40 -10.69 -18.74
N SER A 267 16.74 -10.55 -20.02
CA SER A 267 16.61 -11.63 -21.00
C SER A 267 17.82 -12.55 -20.90
N ARG A 268 17.61 -13.78 -20.42
CA ARG A 268 18.66 -14.80 -20.32
C ARG A 268 19.24 -15.20 -21.68
N SER A 269 18.42 -15.21 -22.73
CA SER A 269 18.87 -15.59 -24.09
C SER A 269 19.63 -14.46 -24.79
N ARG A 270 19.24 -13.20 -24.56
CA ARG A 270 19.92 -12.02 -25.16
C ARG A 270 21.04 -11.47 -24.28
N ASN A 271 21.14 -11.95 -23.04
CA ASN A 271 22.05 -11.44 -22.01
C ASN A 271 21.97 -9.91 -21.87
N ALA A 272 20.74 -9.37 -21.84
CA ALA A 272 20.49 -7.93 -21.92
C ALA A 272 19.21 -7.53 -21.16
N LEU A 273 19.16 -6.26 -20.75
CA LEU A 273 17.95 -5.65 -20.18
C LEU A 273 16.88 -5.46 -21.25
N TRP A 274 15.63 -5.65 -20.88
CA TRP A 274 14.47 -5.51 -21.75
C TRP A 274 13.32 -4.86 -21.00
N THR A 275 12.99 -3.63 -21.38
CA THR A 275 11.80 -2.94 -20.87
C THR A 275 10.59 -3.33 -21.72
N LYS A 276 9.54 -3.82 -21.07
CA LYS A 276 8.38 -4.38 -21.76
C LYS A 276 7.63 -3.28 -22.51
N GLY A 277 7.45 -3.50 -23.81
CA GLY A 277 6.67 -2.60 -24.67
C GLY A 277 7.46 -1.50 -25.38
N ASP A 278 8.78 -1.38 -25.18
CA ASP A 278 9.61 -0.36 -25.84
C ASP A 278 9.43 -0.33 -27.36
N THR A 279 9.32 -1.50 -28.00
CA THR A 279 9.12 -1.60 -29.45
C THR A 279 7.66 -1.71 -29.85
N SER A 280 6.85 -2.44 -29.08
CA SER A 280 5.48 -2.80 -29.49
C SER A 280 4.39 -1.85 -28.96
N GLY A 281 4.72 -0.93 -28.04
CA GLY A 281 3.76 -0.09 -27.33
C GLY A 281 2.95 -0.79 -26.23
N ASN A 282 3.10 -2.11 -26.07
CA ASN A 282 2.41 -2.90 -25.04
C ASN A 282 3.17 -2.84 -23.71
N THR A 283 3.17 -1.67 -23.09
CA THR A 283 3.96 -1.36 -21.90
C THR A 283 3.37 -1.95 -20.63
N GLN A 284 4.22 -2.08 -19.61
CA GLN A 284 3.85 -2.46 -18.25
C GLN A 284 4.31 -1.36 -17.30
N LYS A 285 3.37 -0.55 -16.81
CA LYS A 285 3.66 0.43 -15.78
C LYS A 285 3.76 -0.30 -14.44
N LEU A 286 4.92 -0.24 -13.78
CA LEU A 286 5.16 -0.88 -12.50
C LEU A 286 4.41 -0.11 -11.40
N ILE A 287 3.51 -0.81 -10.71
CA ILE A 287 2.76 -0.25 -9.58
C ILE A 287 3.45 -0.62 -8.26
N THR A 288 3.76 -1.90 -8.07
CA THR A 288 4.47 -2.38 -6.87
C THR A 288 5.26 -3.63 -7.17
N ALA A 289 6.39 -3.80 -6.48
CA ALA A 289 7.21 -5.00 -6.50
C ALA A 289 7.26 -5.62 -5.10
N LYS A 290 6.67 -6.80 -4.98
CA LYS A 290 6.75 -7.64 -3.78
C LYS A 290 7.75 -8.76 -4.00
N TYR A 291 8.24 -9.32 -2.91
CA TYR A 291 9.06 -10.52 -2.89
C TYR A 291 8.41 -11.56 -1.98
N ASP A 292 8.76 -12.84 -2.17
CA ASP A 292 8.25 -13.95 -1.36
C ASP A 292 9.00 -14.11 -0.03
N CYS A 293 8.65 -15.14 0.75
CA CYS A 293 9.09 -15.26 2.14
C CYS A 293 10.60 -15.48 2.31
N ASP A 294 11.26 -16.09 1.33
CA ASP A 294 12.71 -16.31 1.28
C ASP A 294 13.42 -15.45 0.23
N LYS A 295 12.68 -14.52 -0.40
CA LYS A 295 13.17 -13.37 -1.17
C LYS A 295 13.94 -13.74 -2.43
N ASP A 296 13.64 -14.90 -3.00
CA ASP A 296 14.24 -15.37 -4.25
C ASP A 296 13.28 -15.27 -5.44
N ALA A 297 12.04 -14.82 -5.24
CA ALA A 297 11.11 -14.47 -6.30
C ALA A 297 10.49 -13.08 -6.12
N LEU A 298 10.16 -12.44 -7.25
CA LEU A 298 9.43 -11.18 -7.30
C LEU A 298 8.04 -11.34 -7.90
N LEU A 299 7.09 -10.58 -7.34
CA LEU A 299 5.79 -10.30 -7.92
C LEU A 299 5.70 -8.81 -8.27
N TYR A 300 5.76 -8.51 -9.56
CA TYR A 300 5.48 -7.19 -10.10
C TYR A 300 3.98 -7.07 -10.36
N THR A 301 3.33 -6.19 -9.63
CA THR A 301 1.99 -5.72 -10.00
C THR A 301 2.13 -4.60 -10.99
N VAL A 302 1.51 -4.74 -12.16
CA VAL A 302 1.65 -3.81 -13.27
C VAL A 302 0.28 -3.37 -13.80
N ASP A 303 0.21 -2.14 -14.31
CA ASP A 303 -0.88 -1.71 -15.17
C ASP A 303 -0.49 -2.00 -16.63
N GLN A 304 -1.14 -3.02 -17.21
CA GLN A 304 -0.80 -3.55 -18.53
C GLN A 304 -1.52 -2.79 -19.64
N LYS A 305 -0.75 -2.12 -20.51
CA LYS A 305 -1.27 -1.57 -21.77
C LYS A 305 -1.21 -2.62 -22.87
N GLY A 306 -2.31 -2.84 -23.57
CA GLY A 306 -2.38 -3.83 -24.65
C GLY A 306 -2.16 -5.26 -24.14
N VAL A 307 -1.28 -6.02 -24.81
CA VAL A 307 -1.08 -7.45 -24.55
C VAL A 307 0.31 -7.77 -23.96
N ALA A 308 0.38 -8.68 -22.99
CA ALA A 308 1.67 -9.10 -22.43
C ALA A 308 2.40 -10.07 -23.37
N CYS A 309 1.66 -10.98 -24.02
CA CYS A 309 2.26 -12.03 -24.84
C CYS A 309 2.60 -11.55 -26.25
N HIS A 310 3.73 -12.02 -26.79
CA HIS A 310 4.15 -11.74 -28.17
C HIS A 310 3.24 -12.42 -29.23
N THR A 311 2.43 -13.40 -28.84
CA THR A 311 1.46 -14.08 -29.72
C THR A 311 0.14 -13.30 -29.86
N GLY A 312 0.03 -12.11 -29.25
CA GLY A 312 -1.21 -11.32 -29.25
C GLY A 312 -2.19 -11.63 -28.11
N ARG A 313 -1.86 -12.56 -27.21
CA ARG A 313 -2.70 -12.85 -26.02
C ARG A 313 -2.43 -11.89 -24.87
N TYR A 314 -3.48 -11.57 -24.11
CA TYR A 314 -3.37 -10.69 -22.95
C TYR A 314 -2.37 -11.20 -21.91
N SER A 315 -2.43 -12.50 -21.58
CA SER A 315 -1.44 -13.21 -20.76
C SER A 315 -0.66 -14.24 -21.60
N CYS A 316 0.55 -14.56 -21.16
CA CYS A 316 1.31 -15.70 -21.68
C CYS A 316 0.61 -17.03 -21.41
N PHE A 317 -0.20 -17.11 -20.35
CA PHE A 317 -0.81 -18.33 -19.86
C PHE A 317 -2.23 -18.54 -20.39
N GLU A 318 -2.98 -17.45 -20.63
CA GLU A 318 -4.42 -17.49 -20.90
C GLU A 318 -4.93 -16.18 -21.54
N ASP A 319 -6.17 -16.20 -21.99
CA ASP A 319 -6.88 -15.01 -22.46
C ASP A 319 -7.38 -14.14 -21.30
N LYS A 320 -7.81 -12.92 -21.61
CA LYS A 320 -8.25 -11.96 -20.58
C LYS A 320 -9.53 -12.45 -19.89
N GLU A 321 -9.48 -12.60 -18.57
CA GLU A 321 -10.65 -12.99 -17.78
C GLU A 321 -11.64 -11.83 -17.55
N PHE A 322 -12.94 -12.16 -17.53
CA PHE A 322 -14.00 -11.22 -17.15
C PHE A 322 -14.12 -11.11 -15.64
N ASN A 323 -14.28 -9.89 -15.14
CA ASN A 323 -14.62 -9.59 -13.75
C ASN A 323 -15.38 -8.26 -13.62
N LEU A 324 -15.94 -7.99 -12.43
CA LEU A 324 -16.72 -6.76 -12.18
C LEU A 324 -15.90 -5.48 -12.45
N LYS A 325 -14.60 -5.46 -12.17
CA LYS A 325 -13.73 -4.32 -12.46
C LYS A 325 -13.55 -4.11 -13.96
N SER A 326 -13.48 -5.18 -14.74
CA SER A 326 -13.46 -5.12 -16.21
C SER A 326 -14.78 -4.55 -16.77
N LEU A 327 -15.93 -4.95 -16.21
CA LEU A 327 -17.24 -4.40 -16.57
C LEU A 327 -17.34 -2.91 -16.20
N TYR A 328 -16.91 -2.54 -14.99
CA TYR A 328 -16.86 -1.14 -14.54
C TYR A 328 -16.05 -0.27 -15.52
N ASN A 329 -14.87 -0.74 -15.96
CA ASN A 329 -14.05 -0.01 -16.93
C ASN A 329 -14.74 0.15 -18.30
N VAL A 330 -15.49 -0.86 -18.75
CA VAL A 330 -16.32 -0.76 -19.97
C VAL A 330 -17.42 0.28 -19.80
N LEU A 331 -18.07 0.34 -18.63
CA LEU A 331 -19.09 1.33 -18.33
C LEU A 331 -18.52 2.75 -18.28
N MET A 332 -17.32 2.93 -17.70
CA MET A 332 -16.59 4.21 -17.72
C MET A 332 -16.29 4.68 -19.15
N GLU A 333 -15.84 3.78 -20.02
CA GLU A 333 -15.60 4.10 -21.43
C GLU A 333 -16.90 4.49 -22.16
N ARG A 334 -18.01 3.79 -21.88
CA ARG A 334 -19.32 4.12 -22.43
C ARG A 334 -19.85 5.46 -21.94
N LEU A 335 -19.64 5.81 -20.68
CA LEU A 335 -20.00 7.13 -20.16
C LEU A 335 -19.23 8.24 -20.90
N LYS A 336 -17.95 8.01 -21.21
CA LYS A 336 -17.12 8.97 -21.94
C LYS A 336 -17.54 9.14 -23.40
N ASN A 337 -17.89 8.04 -24.07
CA ASN A 337 -18.12 8.04 -25.51
C ASN A 337 -19.59 8.17 -25.92
N LEU A 338 -20.53 7.88 -25.01
CA LEU A 338 -22.00 7.88 -25.24
C LEU A 338 -22.39 7.32 -26.62
N PRO A 339 -22.06 6.05 -26.92
CA PRO A 339 -22.31 5.48 -28.24
C PRO A 339 -23.81 5.49 -28.58
N GLU A 340 -24.12 5.99 -29.78
CA GLU A 340 -25.50 6.14 -30.26
C GLU A 340 -26.23 4.79 -30.27
N GLY A 341 -27.51 4.80 -29.83
CA GLY A 341 -28.33 3.59 -29.74
C GLY A 341 -28.03 2.65 -28.55
N SER A 342 -26.97 2.91 -27.78
CA SER A 342 -26.63 2.09 -26.61
C SER A 342 -27.64 2.26 -25.47
N TYR A 343 -28.13 1.13 -24.94
CA TYR A 343 -28.98 1.15 -23.74
C TYR A 343 -28.25 1.77 -22.54
N THR A 344 -26.95 1.49 -22.37
CA THR A 344 -26.15 2.09 -21.30
C THR A 344 -26.08 3.62 -21.42
N ALA A 345 -25.98 4.16 -22.64
CA ALA A 345 -25.94 5.60 -22.84
C ALA A 345 -27.25 6.25 -22.36
N LYS A 346 -28.40 5.64 -22.68
CA LYS A 346 -29.72 6.10 -22.18
C LYS A 346 -29.80 6.08 -20.66
N LEU A 347 -29.23 5.07 -19.99
CA LEU A 347 -29.18 5.01 -18.52
C LEU A 347 -28.33 6.14 -17.93
N PHE A 348 -27.24 6.53 -18.61
CA PHE A 348 -26.42 7.66 -18.17
C PHE A 348 -27.12 9.01 -18.37
N GLU A 349 -27.92 9.15 -19.43
CA GLU A 349 -28.68 10.38 -19.71
C GLU A 349 -29.92 10.51 -18.83
N ASP A 350 -30.65 9.42 -18.58
CA ASP A 350 -31.89 9.39 -17.79
C ASP A 350 -31.67 8.74 -16.42
N GLU A 351 -31.44 9.57 -15.41
CA GLU A 351 -31.26 9.12 -14.02
C GLU A 351 -32.52 8.48 -13.42
N MET A 352 -33.71 8.91 -13.83
CA MET A 352 -34.96 8.36 -13.33
C MET A 352 -35.17 6.94 -13.86
N LEU A 353 -34.86 6.70 -15.14
CA LEU A 353 -34.84 5.37 -15.73
C LEU A 353 -33.88 4.44 -14.98
N LEU A 354 -32.64 4.89 -14.72
CA LEU A 354 -31.64 4.10 -14.00
C LEU A 354 -32.13 3.72 -12.59
N LYS A 355 -32.64 4.68 -11.82
CA LYS A 355 -33.19 4.42 -10.47
C LYS A 355 -34.39 3.48 -10.51
N ARG A 356 -35.26 3.61 -11.52
CA ARG A 356 -36.41 2.70 -11.69
C ARG A 356 -35.95 1.27 -11.95
N LYS A 357 -34.98 1.07 -12.84
CA LYS A 357 -34.40 -0.26 -13.10
C LYS A 357 -33.79 -0.87 -11.84
N ILE A 358 -33.01 -0.11 -11.07
CA ILE A 358 -32.46 -0.60 -9.79
C ILE A 358 -33.57 -1.10 -8.84
N ASN A 359 -34.66 -0.35 -8.71
CA ASN A 359 -35.78 -0.76 -7.84
C ASN A 359 -36.51 -2.00 -8.36
N GLU A 360 -36.66 -2.12 -9.68
CA GLU A 360 -37.26 -3.28 -10.35
C GLU A 360 -36.43 -4.54 -10.09
N GLU A 361 -35.14 -4.52 -10.42
CA GLU A 361 -34.26 -5.68 -10.22
C GLU A 361 -34.13 -6.05 -8.73
N ALA A 362 -34.08 -5.05 -7.84
CA ALA A 362 -34.05 -5.30 -6.40
C ALA A 362 -35.32 -6.01 -5.91
N PHE A 363 -36.48 -5.69 -6.50
CA PHE A 363 -37.73 -6.39 -6.21
C PHE A 363 -37.70 -7.82 -6.77
N GLU A 364 -37.15 -8.03 -7.96
CA GLU A 364 -37.08 -9.36 -8.60
C GLU A 364 -36.10 -10.30 -7.85
N VAL A 365 -34.96 -9.78 -7.39
CA VAL A 365 -34.01 -10.50 -6.53
C VAL A 365 -34.69 -11.09 -5.29
N ILE A 366 -35.51 -10.31 -4.58
CA ILE A 366 -36.16 -10.77 -3.35
C ILE A 366 -37.35 -11.72 -3.61
N HIS A 367 -37.90 -11.75 -4.82
CA HIS A 367 -39.01 -12.63 -5.21
C HIS A 367 -38.56 -13.86 -6.02
N SER A 368 -37.27 -13.95 -6.35
CA SER A 368 -36.67 -15.08 -7.06
C SER A 368 -36.91 -16.39 -6.32
N ARG A 369 -37.31 -17.43 -7.05
CA ARG A 369 -37.67 -18.74 -6.47
C ARG A 369 -36.68 -19.83 -6.81
N THR A 370 -35.90 -19.62 -7.86
CA THR A 370 -34.86 -20.56 -8.30
C THR A 370 -33.48 -19.92 -8.21
N LYS A 371 -32.45 -20.77 -8.19
CA LYS A 371 -31.06 -20.33 -8.24
C LYS A 371 -30.77 -19.56 -9.53
N ASP A 372 -31.31 -20.00 -10.66
CA ASP A 372 -31.02 -19.41 -11.96
C ASP A 372 -31.66 -18.02 -12.08
N GLU A 373 -32.94 -17.89 -11.71
CA GLU A 373 -33.63 -16.59 -11.58
C GLU A 373 -32.82 -15.66 -10.68
N LEU A 374 -32.52 -16.07 -9.45
CA LEU A 374 -31.76 -15.23 -8.51
C LEU A 374 -30.41 -14.80 -9.08
N THR A 375 -29.73 -15.68 -9.83
CA THR A 375 -28.45 -15.35 -10.45
C THR A 375 -28.60 -14.27 -11.51
N TRP A 376 -29.66 -14.34 -12.33
CA TRP A 376 -29.94 -13.35 -13.36
C TRP A 376 -30.34 -11.99 -12.76
N GLU A 377 -31.27 -11.98 -11.80
CA GLU A 377 -31.73 -10.74 -11.17
C GLU A 377 -30.60 -10.05 -10.39
N VAL A 378 -29.74 -10.82 -9.72
CA VAL A 378 -28.56 -10.27 -9.05
C VAL A 378 -27.57 -9.70 -10.07
N ALA A 379 -27.38 -10.35 -11.22
CA ALA A 379 -26.49 -9.85 -12.26
C ALA A 379 -26.99 -8.52 -12.84
N ASP A 380 -28.29 -8.41 -13.11
CA ASP A 380 -28.90 -7.18 -13.63
C ASP A 380 -28.88 -6.06 -12.59
N LEU A 381 -29.24 -6.36 -11.33
CA LEU A 381 -29.12 -5.41 -10.23
C LEU A 381 -27.68 -4.89 -10.10
N LEU A 382 -26.70 -5.78 -10.13
CA LEU A 382 -25.28 -5.39 -10.08
C LEU A 382 -24.91 -4.51 -11.28
N TYR A 383 -25.35 -4.83 -12.49
CA TYR A 383 -25.09 -4.01 -13.67
C TYR A 383 -25.62 -2.57 -13.53
N PHE A 384 -26.86 -2.40 -13.05
CA PHE A 384 -27.43 -1.06 -12.84
C PHE A 384 -26.79 -0.32 -11.67
N VAL A 385 -26.46 -1.02 -10.58
CA VAL A 385 -25.71 -0.43 -9.46
C VAL A 385 -24.33 0.02 -9.90
N LEU A 386 -23.61 -0.77 -10.70
CA LEU A 386 -22.32 -0.39 -11.28
C LEU A 386 -22.46 0.82 -12.21
N THR A 387 -23.52 0.89 -13.01
CA THR A 387 -23.81 2.04 -13.87
C THR A 387 -24.04 3.30 -13.03
N LEU A 388 -24.78 3.19 -11.92
CA LEU A 388 -24.97 4.29 -10.97
C LEU A 388 -23.66 4.71 -10.30
N MET A 389 -22.82 3.74 -9.91
CA MET A 389 -21.50 3.99 -9.33
C MET A 389 -20.62 4.79 -10.30
N VAL A 390 -20.52 4.37 -11.56
CA VAL A 390 -19.77 5.08 -12.62
C VAL A 390 -20.27 6.51 -12.80
N LYS A 391 -21.60 6.71 -12.84
CA LYS A 391 -22.19 8.06 -12.98
C LYS A 391 -21.85 8.99 -11.82
N ASN A 392 -21.60 8.45 -10.63
CA ASN A 392 -21.33 9.21 -9.41
C ASN A 392 -19.86 9.15 -8.96
N ASP A 393 -18.95 8.71 -9.82
CA ASP A 393 -17.50 8.59 -9.53
C ASP A 393 -17.19 7.72 -8.28
N VAL A 394 -18.03 6.70 -8.04
CA VAL A 394 -17.78 5.69 -7.01
C VAL A 394 -17.06 4.52 -7.67
N THR A 395 -15.86 4.19 -7.21
CA THR A 395 -15.07 3.11 -7.81
C THR A 395 -15.41 1.74 -7.21
N ILE A 396 -15.03 0.65 -7.91
CA ILE A 396 -15.06 -0.70 -7.32
C ILE A 396 -14.21 -0.76 -6.06
N ASP A 397 -13.05 -0.11 -6.07
CA ASP A 397 -12.14 -0.12 -4.93
C ASP A 397 -12.76 0.61 -3.72
N ASP A 398 -13.47 1.73 -3.92
CA ASP A 398 -14.25 2.40 -2.86
C ASP A 398 -15.27 1.45 -2.20
N LEU A 399 -15.99 0.65 -3.00
CA LEU A 399 -16.94 -0.32 -2.48
C LEU A 399 -16.25 -1.43 -1.70
N LEU A 400 -15.15 -1.97 -2.24
CA LEU A 400 -14.39 -3.04 -1.58
C LEU A 400 -13.78 -2.58 -0.25
N ASP A 401 -13.21 -1.37 -0.20
CA ASP A 401 -12.66 -0.79 1.03
C ASP A 401 -13.76 -0.60 2.10
N GLN A 402 -14.94 -0.12 1.68
CA GLN A 402 -16.09 0.00 2.58
C GLN A 402 -16.57 -1.35 3.12
N LEU A 403 -16.57 -2.40 2.29
CA LEU A 403 -16.94 -3.75 2.73
C LEU A 403 -15.86 -4.37 3.63
N GLU A 404 -14.58 -4.21 3.28
CA GLU A 404 -13.46 -4.73 4.07
C GLU A 404 -13.41 -4.08 5.45
N SER A 405 -13.62 -2.76 5.55
CA SER A 405 -13.62 -2.04 6.84
C SER A 405 -14.69 -2.53 7.84
N ARG A 406 -15.71 -3.25 7.36
CA ARG A 406 -16.82 -3.81 8.16
C ARG A 406 -16.63 -5.28 8.49
N ARG A 407 -15.61 -5.93 7.90
CA ARG A 407 -15.27 -7.32 8.16
C ARG A 407 -14.76 -7.45 9.60
N LYS A 408 -15.47 -8.23 10.42
CA LYS A 408 -15.11 -8.49 11.82
C LYS A 408 -14.05 -9.57 11.94
#